data_AF-A0A925DQK6-F1
#
_entry.id   AF-A0A925DQK6-F1
#
_cell.length_a   1.000
_cell.length_b   1.000
_cell.length_c   1.000
_cell.angle_alpha   90.00
_cell.angle_beta   90.00
_cell.angle_gamma   90.00
#
_symmetry.space_group_name_H-M   'P 1'
#
loop_
_entity.id
_entity.type
_entity.pdbx_description
1 polymer ?
#
loop_
_entity_poly.entity_id
_entity_poly.type
_entity_poly.pdbx_seq_one_letter_code
_entity_poly.pdbx_strand_id
1 'polypeptide(L)' 'YGHSHGDLPDDETSLSFDVGVDSHNFYPLSYQDVKNIMAKKKWVSPFEARNK' A
#
# COMPACT_ATOMS: atom_id res chain seq x y z
N TYR A 1 5.36 -0.27 4.37
CA TYR A 1 6.09 -0.70 5.59
C TYR A 1 6.69 -2.07 5.34
N GLY A 2 7.56 -2.62 6.18
CA GLY A 2 8.20 -3.91 5.89
C GLY A 2 8.66 -4.71 7.12
N HIS A 3 8.25 -4.26 8.31
CA HIS A 3 8.66 -4.83 9.60
C HIS A 3 7.46 -5.30 10.41
N SER A 4 6.27 -5.32 9.80
CA SER A 4 5.04 -5.69 10.48
C SER A 4 4.74 -7.18 10.35
N HIS A 5 5.50 -7.94 9.57
CA HIS A 5 5.40 -9.40 9.48
C HIS A 5 3.98 -9.92 9.20
N GLY A 6 3.18 -9.15 8.45
CA GLY A 6 1.78 -9.45 8.16
C GLY A 6 0.77 -8.93 9.20
N ASP A 7 1.23 -8.31 10.29
CA ASP A 7 0.37 -7.72 11.33
C ASP A 7 -0.12 -6.31 10.98
N LEU A 8 0.23 -5.78 9.80
CA LEU A 8 -0.31 -4.50 9.31
C LEU A 8 -1.54 -4.76 8.42
N PRO A 9 -2.75 -4.36 8.85
CA PRO A 9 -3.93 -4.45 8.02
C PRO A 9 -3.79 -3.62 6.74
N ASP A 10 -4.21 -4.18 5.60
CA ASP A 10 -4.26 -3.45 4.34
C ASP A 10 -5.49 -2.54 4.30
N ASP A 11 -5.34 -1.32 4.84
CA ASP A 11 -6.39 -0.30 4.84
C ASP A 11 -6.57 0.29 3.42
N GLU A 12 -7.76 0.12 2.86
CA GLU A 12 -8.10 0.62 1.53
C GLU A 12 -8.10 2.16 1.44
N THR A 13 -8.22 2.85 2.57
CA THR A 13 -8.27 4.31 2.65
C THR A 13 -6.92 4.96 2.90
N SER A 14 -5.84 4.18 2.97
CA SER A 14 -4.47 4.64 3.24
C SER A 14 -3.49 4.22 2.15
N LEU A 15 -2.66 5.13 1.61
CA LEU A 15 -1.59 4.81 0.63
C LEU A 15 -0.38 4.13 1.27
N SER A 16 -0.63 3.06 2.01
CA SER A 16 0.40 2.27 2.65
C SER A 16 -0.07 0.82 2.79
N PHE A 17 0.88 -0.12 2.73
CA PHE A 17 0.68 -1.54 3.01
C PHE A 17 2.01 -2.17 3.42
N ASP A 18 2.00 -3.43 3.85
CA ASP A 18 3.22 -4.18 4.19
C ASP A 18 3.89 -4.73 2.92
N VAL A 19 5.16 -4.39 2.69
CA VAL A 19 6.00 -4.87 1.59
C VAL A 19 7.05 -5.89 2.08
N GLY A 20 6.99 -6.30 3.36
CA GLY A 20 7.84 -7.36 3.90
C GLY A 20 7.69 -8.65 3.10
N VAL A 21 8.81 -9.26 2.71
CA VAL A 21 8.81 -10.43 1.81
C VAL A 21 8.01 -11.60 2.37
N ASP A 22 7.99 -11.75 3.69
CA ASP A 22 7.21 -12.73 4.43
C ASP A 22 5.70 -12.52 4.29
N SER A 23 5.24 -11.29 4.02
CA SER A 23 3.85 -11.00 3.62
C SER A 23 3.55 -11.30 2.16
N HIS A 24 4.58 -11.56 1.33
CA HIS A 24 4.49 -11.78 -0.12
C HIS A 24 5.09 -13.13 -0.54
N ASN A 25 4.81 -14.19 0.24
CA ASN A 25 5.27 -15.56 -0.02
C ASN A 25 6.80 -15.70 -0.14
N PHE A 26 7.56 -14.85 0.55
CA PHE A 26 9.02 -14.75 0.48
C PHE A 26 9.55 -14.34 -0.90
N TYR A 27 8.75 -13.65 -1.70
CA TYR A 27 9.17 -13.04 -2.97
C TYR A 27 9.20 -11.51 -2.87
N PRO A 28 10.18 -10.85 -3.52
CA PRO A 28 10.21 -9.41 -3.59
C PRO A 28 9.09 -8.88 -4.49
N LEU A 29 8.54 -7.72 -4.15
CA LEU A 29 7.64 -6.99 -5.04
C LEU A 29 8.42 -6.11 -6.00
N SER A 30 8.05 -6.12 -7.29
CA SER A 30 8.55 -5.13 -8.22
C SER A 30 7.92 -3.76 -7.93
N TYR A 31 8.59 -2.70 -8.37
CA TYR A 31 8.01 -1.36 -8.26
C TYR A 31 6.68 -1.24 -9.02
N GLN A 32 6.50 -1.98 -10.11
CA GLN A 32 5.25 -1.99 -10.86
C GLN A 32 4.13 -2.67 -10.07
N ASP A 33 4.42 -3.76 -9.36
CA ASP A 33 3.44 -4.43 -8.50
C ASP A 33 2.98 -3.51 -7.36
N VAL A 34 3.92 -2.79 -6.75
CA VAL A 34 3.61 -1.79 -5.72
C VAL A 34 2.63 -0.74 -6.28
N LYS A 35 2.89 -0.20 -7.48
CA LYS A 35 1.95 0.76 -8.11
C LYS A 35 0.58 0.14 -8.38
N ASN A 36 0.55 -1.08 -8.91
CA ASN A 36 -0.68 -1.79 -9.25
C ASN A 36 -1.54 -2.06 -7.99
N ILE A 37 -0.90 -2.37 -6.86
CA ILE A 37 -1.56 -2.55 -5.56
C ILE A 37 -2.10 -1.19 -5.07
N MET A 38 -1.25 -0.15 -5.05
CA MET A 38 -1.64 1.18 -4.57
C MET A 38 -2.79 1.79 -5.39
N ALA A 39 -2.83 1.55 -6.70
CA ALA A 39 -3.88 2.07 -7.57
C ALA A 39 -5.28 1.49 -7.29
N LYS A 40 -5.37 0.36 -6.58
CA LYS A 40 -6.65 -0.25 -6.18
C LYS A 40 -7.21 0.33 -4.89
N LYS A 41 -6.43 1.13 -4.16
CA LYS A 41 -6.85 1.74 -2.90
C LYS A 41 -7.84 2.88 -3.15
N LYS A 42 -8.79 3.04 -2.24
CA LYS A 42 -9.81 4.11 -2.24
C LYS A 42 -9.32 5.39 -1.56
N TRP A 43 -8.01 5.55 -1.39
CA TRP A 43 -7.44 6.73 -0.76
C TRP A 43 -7.83 7.99 -1.53
N VAL A 44 -8.30 9.00 -0.79
CA VAL A 44 -8.63 10.33 -1.31
C VAL A 44 -7.60 11.32 -0.80
N SER A 45 -7.09 12.19 -1.67
CA SER A 45 -6.11 13.17 -1.25
C SER A 45 -6.74 14.19 -0.31
N PRO A 46 -6.19 14.42 0.89
CA PRO A 46 -6.69 15.43 1.81
C PRO A 46 -6.52 16.86 1.27
N PHE A 47 -5.79 17.01 0.15
CA PHE A 47 -5.57 18.29 -0.53
C PHE A 47 -6.38 18.44 -1.82
N GLU A 48 -7.10 17.41 -2.28
CA GLU A 48 -7.90 17.47 -3.51
C GLU A 48 -9.03 18.50 -3.41
N ALA A 49 -9.63 18.64 -2.21
CA ALA A 49 -10.67 19.62 -1.94
C ALA A 49 -10.17 21.08 -1.93
N ARG A 50 -8.85 21.33 -1.87
CA ARG A 50 -8.29 22.70 -1.80
C ARG A 50 -8.19 23.43 -3.15
N ASN A 51 -8.45 22.72 -4.26
CA ASN A 51 -8.32 23.26 -5.61
C ASN A 51 -9.68 23.43 -6.34
N LYS A 52 -10.79 23.56 -5.62
CA LYS A 52 -12.12 23.86 -6.17
C LYS A 52 -12.63 25.22 -5.76
#